data_AF-R7LP08-F1
#
_entry.id   AF-R7LP08-F1
#
_cell.length_a   1.000
_cell.length_b   1.000
_cell.length_c   1.000
_cell.angle_alpha   90.00
_cell.angle_beta   90.00
_cell.angle_gamma   90.00
#
_symmetry.space_group_name_H-M   'P 1'
#
loop_
_entity.id
_entity.type
_entity.pdbx_description
1 polymer ?
#
loop_
_entity_poly.entity_id
_entity_poly.type
_entity_poly.pdbx_seq_one_letter_code
_entity_poly.pdbx_strand_id
1 'polypeptide(L)'
;MEKASKFIYFAVCYAFFIFVDIYLSNELVSMLTHGYRLSNPVFSLNYIKNTGAAFSILQDSRELLIILSVIALFLLAMHVIKNIKSISLKTIFFISLLSAGIAGNLHERIIYGFVRDYFQLNFVNFPVFNISDIFINIGVIALIIMILIKKTK
;
A
#
# COMPACT_ATOMS: atom_id res chain seq x y z
N MET A 1 15.78 6.87 21.19
CA MET A 1 15.39 7.97 20.28
C MET A 1 14.33 8.81 20.94
N GLU A 2 14.53 10.12 20.89
CA GLU A 2 13.56 11.09 21.38
C GLU A 2 12.28 11.08 20.53
N LYS A 3 11.20 11.63 21.10
CA LYS A 3 9.88 11.73 20.44
C LYS A 3 9.99 12.38 19.07
N ALA A 4 10.74 13.49 18.96
CA ALA A 4 10.91 14.23 17.71
C ALA A 4 11.58 13.38 16.63
N SER A 5 12.67 12.68 16.96
CA SER A 5 13.40 11.83 16.01
C SER A 5 12.53 10.69 15.47
N LYS A 6 11.62 10.13 16.28
CA LYS A 6 10.69 9.09 15.82
C LYS A 6 9.63 9.62 14.86
N PHE A 7 9.14 10.85 15.04
CA PHE A 7 8.24 11.48 14.07
C PHE A 7 8.94 11.79 12.75
N ILE A 8 10.17 12.31 12.82
CA ILE A 8 11.00 12.52 11.62
C ILE A 8 11.20 11.19 10.89
N TYR A 9 11.53 10.13 11.63
CA TYR A 9 11.66 8.80 11.05
C TYR A 9 10.37 8.31 10.36
N PHE A 10 9.22 8.46 11.02
CA PHE A 10 7.92 8.13 10.41
C PHE A 10 7.67 8.90 9.11
N ALA A 11 7.89 10.22 9.14
CA ALA A 11 7.67 11.10 7.99
C ALA A 11 8.61 10.78 6.83
N VAL A 12 9.89 10.53 7.10
CA VAL A 12 10.88 10.15 6.09
C VAL A 12 10.53 8.80 5.48
N CYS A 13 10.21 7.78 6.28
CA CYS A 13 9.80 6.48 5.76
C CYS A 13 8.52 6.59 4.92
N TYR A 14 7.52 7.32 5.41
CA TYR A 14 6.27 7.51 4.67
C TYR A 14 6.51 8.22 3.33
N ALA A 15 7.25 9.33 3.34
CA ALA A 15 7.59 10.09 2.13
C ALA A 15 8.40 9.24 1.13
N PHE A 16 9.35 8.45 1.62
CA PHE A 16 10.11 7.52 0.80
C PHE A 16 9.20 6.48 0.13
N PHE A 17 8.36 5.79 0.90
CA PHE A 17 7.51 4.73 0.34
C PHE A 17 6.47 5.27 -0.62
N ILE A 18 5.82 6.40 -0.31
CA ILE A 18 4.83 6.96 -1.23
C ILE A 18 5.49 7.45 -2.53
N PHE A 19 6.71 8.00 -2.45
CA PHE A 19 7.48 8.37 -3.63
C PHE A 19 7.81 7.14 -4.49
N VAL A 20 8.32 6.07 -3.86
CA VAL A 20 8.63 4.81 -4.54
C VAL A 20 7.39 4.22 -5.21
N ASP A 21 6.26 4.18 -4.52
CA ASP A 21 5.01 3.67 -5.06
C ASP A 21 4.56 4.44 -6.30
N ILE A 22 4.42 5.76 -6.19
CA ILE A 22 3.93 6.61 -7.29
C ILE A 22 4.91 6.57 -8.47
N TYR A 23 6.21 6.68 -8.20
CA TYR A 23 7.25 6.66 -9.24
C TYR A 23 7.22 5.34 -10.01
N LEU A 24 7.29 4.20 -9.30
CA LEU A 24 7.33 2.88 -9.95
C LEU A 24 6.01 2.55 -10.65
N SER A 25 4.85 2.93 -10.08
CA SER A 25 3.55 2.77 -10.74
C SER A 25 3.52 3.53 -12.08
N ASN A 26 4.01 4.77 -12.10
CA ASN A 26 4.06 5.55 -13.34
C ASN A 26 5.01 4.95 -14.39
N GLU A 27 6.21 4.52 -13.99
CA GLU A 27 7.17 3.89 -14.90
C GLU A 27 6.62 2.58 -15.48
N LEU A 28 6.07 1.70 -14.64
CA LEU A 28 5.51 0.43 -15.09
C LEU A 28 4.32 0.62 -16.02
N VAL A 29 3.39 1.52 -15.67
CA VAL A 29 2.23 1.82 -16.52
C VAL A 29 2.70 2.43 -17.84
N SER A 30 3.69 3.33 -17.83
CA SER A 30 4.28 3.90 -19.05
C SER A 30 4.87 2.82 -19.95
N MET A 31 5.69 1.91 -19.40
CA MET A 31 6.26 0.80 -20.18
C MET A 31 5.15 -0.06 -20.82
N LEU A 32 4.12 -0.41 -20.04
CA LEU A 32 3.03 -1.26 -20.51
C LEU A 32 2.16 -0.58 -21.57
N THR A 33 1.90 0.72 -21.45
CA THR A 33 1.15 1.48 -22.47
C THR A 33 1.95 1.71 -23.74
N HIS A 34 3.29 1.73 -23.68
CA HIS A 34 4.19 1.77 -24.84
C HIS A 34 4.47 0.39 -25.44
N GLY A 35 3.74 -0.65 -25.02
CA GLY A 35 3.76 -1.96 -25.66
C GLY A 35 4.79 -2.95 -25.09
N TYR A 36 5.45 -2.62 -23.98
CA TYR A 36 6.25 -3.61 -23.25
C TYR A 36 5.36 -4.79 -22.82
N ARG A 37 5.83 -6.01 -23.04
CA ARG A 37 5.12 -7.24 -22.66
C ARG A 37 6.07 -8.17 -21.93
N LEU A 38 5.65 -8.63 -20.77
CA LEU A 38 6.31 -9.69 -20.01
C LEU A 38 5.25 -10.71 -19.63
N SER A 39 5.42 -11.97 -20.08
CA SER A 39 4.48 -13.05 -19.80
C SER A 39 5.19 -14.40 -19.87
N ASN A 40 5.05 -15.21 -18.82
CA ASN A 40 5.57 -16.58 -18.74
C ASN A 40 4.64 -17.43 -17.85
N PRO A 41 4.83 -18.75 -17.70
CA PRO A 41 3.92 -19.60 -16.91
C PRO A 41 3.76 -19.22 -15.42
N VAL A 42 4.66 -18.40 -14.87
CA VAL A 42 4.64 -18.00 -13.45
C VAL A 42 4.10 -16.58 -13.28
N PHE A 43 4.46 -15.66 -14.18
CA PHE A 43 4.24 -14.22 -13.97
C PHE A 43 4.01 -13.47 -15.29
N SER A 44 3.12 -12.48 -15.23
CA SER A 44 2.89 -11.51 -16.30
C SER A 44 2.79 -10.10 -15.77
N LEU A 45 3.16 -9.14 -16.62
CA LEU A 45 2.72 -7.75 -16.45
C LEU A 45 1.49 -7.51 -17.32
N ASN A 46 0.35 -7.27 -16.67
CA ASN A 46 -0.93 -7.10 -17.31
C ASN A 46 -1.67 -5.89 -16.72
N TYR A 47 -1.67 -4.77 -17.44
CA TYR A 47 -2.27 -3.54 -16.95
C TYR A 47 -3.80 -3.61 -16.95
N ILE A 48 -4.39 -3.52 -15.76
CA ILE A 48 -5.84 -3.52 -15.53
C ILE A 48 -6.24 -2.26 -14.74
N LYS A 49 -7.41 -1.71 -15.09
CA LYS A 49 -8.05 -0.63 -14.33
C LYS A 49 -9.01 -1.23 -13.32
N ASN A 50 -8.71 -1.10 -12.04
CA ASN A 50 -9.51 -1.67 -10.96
C ASN A 50 -10.39 -0.60 -10.29
N THR A 51 -11.71 -0.69 -10.49
CA THR A 51 -12.68 0.22 -9.87
C THR A 51 -13.14 -0.25 -8.49
N GLY A 52 -12.73 -1.45 -8.06
CA GLY A 52 -13.05 -2.03 -6.76
C GLY A 52 -11.91 -2.00 -5.75
N ALA A 53 -12.04 -2.83 -4.72
CA ALA A 53 -10.99 -3.17 -3.77
C ALA A 53 -10.39 -4.56 -4.08
N ALA A 54 -9.69 -5.17 -3.12
CA ALA A 54 -9.13 -6.52 -3.28
C ALA A 54 -10.20 -7.53 -3.73
N PHE A 55 -9.83 -8.45 -4.62
CA PHE A 55 -10.77 -9.41 -5.25
C PHE A 55 -11.95 -8.75 -5.98
N SER A 56 -11.79 -7.50 -6.38
CA SER A 56 -12.81 -6.69 -7.06
C SER A 56 -14.13 -6.64 -6.30
N ILE A 57 -14.10 -6.65 -4.97
CA ILE A 57 -15.28 -6.32 -4.15
C ILE A 57 -15.55 -4.81 -4.22
N LEU A 58 -16.81 -4.39 -4.01
CA LEU A 58 -17.21 -2.97 -4.04
C LEU A 58 -16.81 -2.26 -5.35
N GLN A 59 -17.01 -2.93 -6.50
CA GLN A 59 -16.78 -2.30 -7.80
C GLN A 59 -17.61 -1.04 -7.95
N ASP A 60 -17.04 -0.06 -8.64
CA ASP A 60 -17.65 1.24 -8.94
C ASP A 60 -18.08 2.05 -7.70
N SER A 61 -17.67 1.62 -6.50
CA SER A 61 -17.96 2.27 -5.22
C SER A 61 -16.85 3.26 -4.84
N ARG A 62 -16.38 4.06 -5.81
CA ARG A 62 -15.20 4.92 -5.70
C ARG A 62 -15.22 5.81 -4.46
N GLU A 63 -16.34 6.51 -4.23
CA GLU A 63 -16.48 7.45 -3.11
C GLU A 63 -16.35 6.75 -1.76
N LEU A 64 -16.98 5.58 -1.61
CA LEU A 64 -16.87 4.76 -0.41
C LEU A 64 -15.42 4.32 -0.17
N LEU A 65 -14.73 3.86 -1.21
CA LEU A 65 -13.33 3.42 -1.10
C LEU A 65 -12.38 4.58 -0.74
N ILE A 66 -12.65 5.78 -1.25
CA ILE A 66 -11.92 7.00 -0.87
C ILE A 66 -12.15 7.29 0.62
N ILE A 67 -13.40 7.30 1.08
CA ILE A 67 -13.75 7.55 2.49
C ILE A 67 -13.06 6.54 3.41
N LEU A 68 -13.14 5.25 3.09
CA LEU A 68 -12.51 4.19 3.89
C LEU A 68 -10.98 4.36 3.94
N SER A 69 -10.34 4.71 2.83
CA SER A 69 -8.89 4.94 2.78
C SER A 69 -8.48 6.14 3.63
N VAL A 70 -9.23 7.25 3.57
CA VAL A 70 -8.99 8.45 4.40
C VAL A 70 -9.16 8.13 5.88
N ILE A 71 -10.21 7.39 6.26
CA ILE A 71 -10.44 6.95 7.64
C ILE A 71 -9.28 6.07 8.11
N ALA A 72 -8.84 5.10 7.31
CA ALA A 72 -7.72 4.23 7.67
C ALA A 72 -6.42 5.03 7.90
N LEU A 73 -6.07 5.95 6.99
CA LEU A 73 -4.90 6.82 7.14
C LEU A 73 -4.99 7.69 8.40
N PHE A 74 -6.16 8.26 8.67
CA PHE A 74 -6.40 9.05 9.88
C PHE A 74 -6.19 8.22 11.15
N LEU A 75 -6.74 7.00 11.21
CA LEU A 75 -6.59 6.11 12.37
C LEU A 75 -5.13 5.70 12.58
N LEU A 76 -4.39 5.39 11.51
CA LEU A 76 -2.96 5.06 11.58
C LEU A 76 -2.13 6.25 12.06
N ALA A 77 -2.39 7.45 11.53
CA ALA A 77 -1.72 8.67 11.98
C ALA A 77 -2.00 8.95 13.47
N MET A 78 -3.25 8.84 13.89
CA MET A 78 -3.64 8.98 15.30
C MET A 78 -2.98 7.94 16.20
N HIS A 79 -2.86 6.69 15.74
CA HIS A 79 -2.15 5.65 16.47
C HIS A 79 -0.67 6.01 16.68
N VAL A 80 0.01 6.47 15.62
CA VAL A 80 1.42 6.91 15.70
C VAL A 80 1.54 8.10 16.65
N ILE A 81 0.71 9.14 16.52
CA ILE A 81 0.77 10.34 17.35
C ILE A 81 0.61 10.01 18.84
N LYS A 82 -0.39 9.18 19.17
CA LYS A 82 -0.70 8.80 20.56
C LYS A 82 0.37 7.89 21.17
N ASN A 83 0.95 6.99 20.38
CA ASN A 83 1.82 5.92 20.89
C ASN A 83 3.30 6.06 20.52
N ILE A 84 3.72 7.16 19.88
CA ILE A 84 5.08 7.35 19.36
C ILE A 84 6.19 7.05 20.39
N LYS A 85 5.95 7.33 21.67
CA LYS A 85 6.92 7.07 22.74
C LYS A 85 7.10 5.58 23.00
N SER A 86 6.02 4.80 22.96
CA SER A 86 5.97 3.38 23.33
C SER A 86 6.17 2.41 22.16
N ILE A 87 5.86 2.81 20.93
CA ILE A 87 6.05 1.95 19.75
C ILE A 87 7.52 1.90 19.31
N SER A 88 7.93 0.73 18.81
CA SER A 88 9.29 0.49 18.30
C SER A 88 9.50 1.17 16.94
N LEU A 89 10.76 1.38 16.53
CA LEU A 89 11.06 1.85 15.17
C LEU A 89 10.56 0.90 14.10
N LYS A 90 10.63 -0.42 14.34
CA LYS A 90 10.09 -1.43 13.42
C LYS A 90 8.58 -1.25 13.24
N THR A 91 7.85 -0.98 14.32
CA THR A 91 6.41 -0.69 14.25
C THR A 91 6.15 0.57 13.44
N ILE A 92 6.92 1.64 13.66
CA ILE A 92 6.80 2.88 12.90
C ILE A 92 7.05 2.63 11.40
N PHE A 93 8.11 1.88 11.06
CA PHE A 93 8.45 1.53 9.68
C PHE A 93 7.30 0.80 8.97
N PHE A 94 6.72 -0.23 9.59
CA PHE A 94 5.61 -0.97 8.98
C PHE A 94 4.30 -0.17 8.94
N ILE A 95 4.06 0.73 9.89
CA ILE A 95 2.94 1.68 9.79
C ILE A 95 3.18 2.67 8.63
N SER A 96 4.40 3.20 8.46
CA SER A 96 4.74 4.07 7.33
C SER A 96 4.54 3.35 5.99
N LEU A 97 4.97 2.09 5.87
CA LEU A 97 4.79 1.26 4.67
C LEU A 97 3.30 1.03 4.38
N LEU A 98 2.53 0.59 5.38
CA LEU A 98 1.09 0.37 5.26
C LEU A 98 0.36 1.65 4.84
N SER A 99 0.62 2.76 5.53
CA SER A 99 0.04 4.06 5.22
C SER A 99 0.40 4.52 3.81
N ALA A 100 1.64 4.32 3.37
CA ALA A 100 2.06 4.71 2.02
C ALA A 100 1.32 3.91 0.94
N GLY A 101 1.11 2.60 1.12
CA GLY A 101 0.33 1.80 0.19
C GLY A 101 -1.16 2.18 0.15
N ILE A 102 -1.77 2.48 1.31
CA ILE A 102 -3.15 3.01 1.35
C ILE A 102 -3.22 4.35 0.61
N ALA A 103 -2.24 5.23 0.84
CA ALA A 103 -2.18 6.54 0.21
C ALA A 103 -1.94 6.48 -1.31
N GLY A 104 -1.12 5.55 -1.81
CA GLY A 104 -0.90 5.33 -3.24
C GLY A 104 -2.18 4.92 -3.97
N ASN A 105 -2.85 3.90 -3.45
CA ASN A 105 -4.15 3.45 -3.95
C ASN A 105 -5.25 4.53 -3.82
N LEU A 106 -5.23 5.36 -2.77
CA LEU A 106 -6.13 6.51 -2.62
C LEU A 106 -5.83 7.58 -3.67
N HIS A 107 -4.57 7.92 -3.87
CA HIS A 107 -4.13 8.90 -4.87
C HIS A 107 -4.62 8.51 -6.26
N GLU A 108 -4.45 7.25 -6.68
CA GLU A 108 -4.91 6.80 -7.99
C GLU A 108 -6.44 6.88 -8.14
N ARG A 109 -7.20 6.51 -7.10
CA ARG A 109 -8.67 6.67 -7.12
C ARG A 109 -9.10 8.12 -7.24
N ILE A 110 -8.38 9.06 -6.63
CA ILE A 110 -8.67 10.49 -6.73
C ILE A 110 -8.35 11.00 -8.14
N ILE A 111 -7.15 10.71 -8.64
CA ILE A 111 -6.63 11.29 -9.90
C ILE A 111 -7.20 10.60 -11.14
N TYR A 112 -7.27 9.27 -11.16
CA TYR A 112 -7.65 8.49 -12.34
C TYR A 112 -9.07 7.91 -12.25
N GLY A 113 -9.64 7.85 -11.04
CA GLY A 113 -10.96 7.23 -10.80
C GLY A 113 -10.92 5.73 -10.53
N PHE A 114 -9.76 5.10 -10.64
CA PHE A 114 -9.52 3.66 -10.43
C PHE A 114 -8.07 3.44 -9.96
N VAL A 115 -7.78 2.24 -9.49
CA VAL A 115 -6.42 1.79 -9.17
C VAL A 115 -5.80 1.10 -10.38
N ARG A 116 -4.51 1.33 -10.62
CA ARG A 116 -3.73 0.75 -11.71
C ARG A 116 -3.06 -0.53 -11.21
N ASP A 117 -3.55 -1.68 -11.66
CA ASP A 117 -3.01 -2.99 -11.32
C ASP A 117 -2.19 -3.54 -12.48
N TYR A 118 -1.10 -4.26 -12.19
CA TYR A 118 -0.19 -4.73 -13.25
C TYR A 118 0.56 -6.03 -12.95
N PHE A 119 0.66 -6.50 -11.71
CA PHE A 119 1.30 -7.76 -11.37
C PHE A 119 0.31 -8.92 -11.41
N GLN A 120 0.51 -9.86 -12.33
CA GLN A 120 -0.32 -11.05 -12.47
C GLN A 120 0.49 -12.32 -12.20
N LEU A 121 -0.02 -13.18 -11.33
CA LEU A 121 0.50 -14.53 -11.11
C LEU A 121 -0.26 -15.50 -12.00
N ASN A 122 0.46 -16.29 -12.80
CA ASN A 122 -0.15 -17.20 -13.78
C ASN A 122 -0.29 -18.64 -13.26
N PHE A 123 0.38 -18.97 -12.15
CA PHE A 123 0.33 -20.29 -11.53
C PHE A 123 -0.81 -20.44 -10.49
N VAL A 124 -1.52 -19.36 -10.19
CA VAL A 124 -2.63 -19.32 -9.22
C VAL A 124 -3.68 -18.31 -9.68
N ASN A 125 -4.95 -18.60 -9.44
CA ASN A 125 -6.03 -17.65 -9.69
C ASN A 125 -6.05 -16.57 -8.59
N PHE A 126 -5.11 -15.64 -8.66
CA PHE A 126 -4.98 -14.51 -7.74
C PHE A 126 -5.28 -13.20 -8.48
N PRO A 127 -5.99 -12.24 -7.86
CA PRO A 127 -6.25 -10.94 -8.49
C PRO A 127 -4.95 -10.25 -8.94
N VAL A 128 -4.99 -9.53 -10.05
CA VAL A 128 -3.88 -8.66 -10.43
C VAL A 128 -3.74 -7.58 -9.35
N PHE A 129 -2.51 -7.26 -8.97
CA PHE A 129 -2.22 -6.34 -7.88
C PHE A 129 -1.13 -5.35 -8.28
N ASN A 130 -0.84 -4.40 -7.39
CA ASN A 130 0.18 -3.38 -7.62
C ASN A 130 1.17 -3.24 -6.44
N ILE A 131 2.04 -2.24 -6.51
CA ILE A 131 3.02 -1.94 -5.45
C ILE A 131 2.34 -1.50 -4.14
N SER A 132 1.28 -0.70 -4.22
CA SER A 132 0.50 -0.29 -3.06
C SER A 132 -0.08 -1.49 -2.30
N ASP A 133 -0.58 -2.50 -3.01
CA ASP A 133 -1.10 -3.73 -2.42
C ASP A 133 0.00 -4.55 -1.75
N ILE A 134 1.21 -4.60 -2.33
CA ILE A 134 2.38 -5.23 -1.70
C ILE A 134 2.70 -4.53 -0.37
N PHE A 135 2.73 -3.19 -0.36
CA PHE A 135 3.01 -2.40 0.84
C PHE A 135 1.96 -2.62 1.93
N ILE A 136 0.69 -2.63 1.54
CA ILE A 136 -0.43 -2.92 2.45
C ILE A 136 -0.27 -4.31 3.06
N ASN A 137 -0.09 -5.34 2.24
CA ASN A 137 0.01 -6.73 2.72
C ASN A 137 1.23 -6.95 3.62
N ILE A 138 2.41 -6.48 3.22
CA ILE A 138 3.62 -6.60 4.04
C ILE A 138 3.45 -5.84 5.37
N GLY A 139 2.92 -4.61 5.32
CA GLY A 139 2.68 -3.79 6.50
C GLY A 139 1.71 -4.47 7.48
N VAL A 140 0.56 -4.96 7.00
CA VAL A 140 -0.44 -5.66 7.81
C VAL A 140 0.13 -6.94 8.42
N ILE A 141 0.74 -7.81 7.61
CA ILE A 141 1.28 -9.10 8.07
C ILE A 141 2.36 -8.87 9.14
N ALA A 142 3.29 -7.95 8.90
CA ALA A 142 4.36 -7.65 9.85
C ALA A 142 3.80 -7.10 11.17
N LEU A 143 2.83 -6.19 11.13
CA LEU A 143 2.21 -5.63 12.34
C LEU A 143 1.45 -6.70 13.13
N ILE A 144 0.71 -7.59 12.46
CA ILE A 144 0.03 -8.71 13.10
C ILE A 144 1.04 -9.62 13.80
N ILE A 145 2.11 -10.03 13.12
CA ILE A 145 3.16 -10.88 13.69
C ILE A 145 3.77 -10.21 14.94
N MET A 146 4.06 -8.91 14.87
CA MET A 146 4.61 -8.17 16.00
C MET A 146 3.65 -8.14 17.21
N ILE A 147 2.34 -8.01 16.97
CA ILE A 147 1.32 -8.05 18.02
C ILE A 147 1.26 -9.44 18.66
N LEU A 148 1.24 -10.49 17.85
CA LEU A 148 1.17 -11.88 18.32
C LEU A 148 2.40 -12.26 19.17
N ILE A 149 3.61 -11.93 18.70
CA ILE A 149 4.85 -12.22 19.43
C ILE A 149 4.91 -11.45 20.76
N LYS A 150 4.43 -10.20 20.79
CA LYS A 150 4.40 -9.41 22.02
C LYS A 150 3.43 -9.98 23.05
N LYS A 151 2.33 -10.60 22.63
CA LYS A 151 1.33 -11.20 23.52
C LYS A 151 1.82 -12.52 24.15
N THR A 152 2.76 -13.21 23.50
CA THR A 152 3.34 -14.47 24.00
C THR A 152 4.50 -14.27 24.98
N LYS A 153 4.91 -13.03 25.26
CA LYS A 153 5.92 -12.68 26.27
C LYS A 153 5.27 -11.93 27.42
#